data_AF-A0A3M1EG24-F1
#
_entry.id   AF-A0A3M1EG24-F1
#
_cell.length_a   1.000
_cell.length_b   1.000
_cell.length_c   1.000
_cell.angle_alpha   90.00
_cell.angle_beta   90.00
_cell.angle_gamma   90.00
#
_symmetry.space_group_name_H-M   'P 1'
#
loop_
_entity.id
_entity.type
_entity.pdbx_description
1 polymer ?
#
loop_
_entity_poly.entity_id
_entity_poly.type
_entity_poly.pdbx_seq_one_letter_code
_entity_poly.pdbx_strand_id
1 'polypeptide(L)'
;MLCFVSFFHVSRPTMWGQGSFRRPIDVKIRERRTMKRFDAMLWCLVAGTIFFLSGPSSCTGGGEVTYSKTIQPIFNRNCAFGGCHDSFTQAAGLSLEAGESYDEIVNVPSTETALNRIEPNFPEESYLYLKVTGDYVNVPGGEGTAQMPLNGQALSEEDIMNIETWILDGAPNN
;
A
#
# COMPACT_ATOMS: atom_id res chain seq x y z
N MET A 1 77.48 25.59 25.95
CA MET A 1 76.07 25.44 26.35
C MET A 1 75.48 24.34 25.48
N LEU A 2 75.54 23.05 25.80
CA LEU A 2 75.04 22.30 26.98
C LEU A 2 73.54 22.51 27.25
N CYS A 3 72.71 21.60 26.75
CA CYS A 3 71.82 20.70 27.53
C CYS A 3 71.04 19.82 26.52
N PHE A 4 71.46 18.57 26.29
CA PHE A 4 71.13 17.33 27.02
C PHE A 4 69.81 16.67 26.62
N VAL A 5 69.96 15.36 26.45
CA VAL A 5 69.14 14.35 25.79
C VAL A 5 68.41 13.53 26.87
N SER A 6 67.44 12.68 26.44
CA SER A 6 67.00 11.42 27.12
C SER A 6 65.96 11.60 28.24
N PHE A 7 65.05 10.67 28.57
CA PHE A 7 64.46 9.44 28.03
C PHE A 7 63.33 9.04 29.01
N PHE A 8 62.40 8.17 28.58
CA PHE A 8 61.53 7.27 29.39
C PHE A 8 60.59 7.87 30.47
N HIS A 9 59.28 7.67 30.33
CA HIS A 9 58.59 6.60 31.06
C HIS A 9 57.18 6.33 30.51
N VAL A 10 56.97 5.09 30.07
CA VAL A 10 55.66 4.45 29.93
C VAL A 10 55.10 4.23 31.34
N SER A 11 53.83 4.57 31.60
CA SER A 11 53.00 3.86 32.58
C SER A 11 51.51 4.20 32.39
N ARG A 12 50.74 3.15 32.12
CA ARG A 12 49.26 3.12 32.16
C ARG A 12 48.78 3.20 33.62
N PRO A 13 47.58 3.73 33.86
CA PRO A 13 46.54 2.94 34.54
C PRO A 13 45.20 3.04 33.80
N THR A 14 44.65 1.92 33.31
CA THR A 14 43.61 1.10 33.94
C THR A 14 42.25 1.80 34.14
N MET A 15 41.32 1.35 33.29
CA MET A 15 39.90 1.10 33.54
C MET A 15 39.15 2.03 34.48
N TRP A 16 38.16 2.76 33.97
CA TRP A 16 36.79 2.69 34.49
C TRP A 16 35.83 2.86 33.29
N GLY A 17 35.22 1.75 32.89
CA GLY A 17 34.09 1.76 31.98
C GLY A 17 32.87 2.27 32.73
N GLN A 18 32.31 3.39 32.26
CA GLN A 18 30.94 3.77 32.57
C GLN A 18 30.11 3.42 31.34
N GLY A 19 29.65 2.17 31.32
CA GLY A 19 28.66 1.73 30.37
C GLY A 19 27.40 2.54 30.57
N SER A 20 27.05 3.39 29.60
CA SER A 20 25.72 3.94 29.49
C SER A 20 24.76 2.76 29.35
N PHE A 21 24.06 2.44 30.43
CA PHE A 21 22.98 1.49 30.48
C PHE A 21 21.91 1.92 29.46
N ARG A 22 22.00 1.38 28.24
CA ARG A 22 20.96 1.48 27.23
C ARG A 22 19.74 0.79 27.82
N ARG A 23 18.69 1.55 28.13
CA ARG A 23 17.41 0.98 28.49
C ARG A 23 16.93 0.13 27.31
N PRO A 24 16.57 -1.15 27.52
CA PRO A 24 15.88 -1.89 26.48
C PRO A 24 14.59 -1.14 26.16
N ILE A 25 14.44 -0.75 24.90
CA ILE A 25 13.16 -0.33 24.34
C ILE A 25 12.32 -1.61 24.39
N ASP A 26 11.37 -1.65 25.31
CA ASP A 26 10.35 -2.69 25.38
C ASP A 26 9.47 -2.55 24.13
N VAL A 27 9.95 -3.15 23.04
CA VAL A 27 9.15 -3.40 21.85
C VAL A 27 8.10 -4.39 22.29
N LYS A 28 6.96 -3.86 22.74
CA LYS A 28 5.75 -4.64 22.97
C LYS A 28 5.33 -5.21 21.62
N ILE A 29 5.86 -6.39 21.32
CA ILE A 29 5.43 -7.24 20.22
C ILE A 29 3.93 -7.40 20.43
N ARG A 30 3.15 -6.67 19.63
CA ARG A 30 1.71 -6.90 19.52
C ARG A 30 1.61 -8.28 18.91
N GLU A 31 1.49 -9.28 19.78
CA GLU A 31 1.25 -10.66 19.38
C GLU A 31 0.11 -10.62 18.38
N ARG A 32 0.41 -11.03 17.14
CA ARG A 32 -0.59 -11.38 16.15
C ARG A 32 -1.49 -12.36 16.85
N ARG A 33 -2.69 -11.93 17.22
CA ARG A 33 -3.77 -12.83 17.63
C ARG A 33 -4.05 -13.68 16.41
N THR A 34 -3.28 -14.76 16.26
CA THR A 34 -3.62 -15.90 15.42
C THR A 34 -5.05 -16.23 15.83
N MET A 35 -6.01 -15.93 14.96
CA MET A 35 -7.35 -16.42 15.14
C MET A 35 -7.20 -17.94 15.16
N LYS A 36 -7.19 -18.48 16.38
CA LYS A 36 -7.30 -19.91 16.62
C LYS A 36 -8.66 -20.29 16.07
N ARG A 37 -8.66 -20.66 14.78
CA ARG A 37 -9.50 -21.75 14.28
C ARG A 37 -9.34 -22.88 15.30
N PHE A 38 -10.42 -23.57 15.64
CA PHE A 38 -10.56 -24.50 16.78
C PHE A 38 -10.96 -23.86 18.10
N ASP A 39 -12.25 -23.50 18.21
CA ASP A 39 -13.09 -23.90 19.36
C ASP A 39 -14.55 -23.50 19.07
N ALA A 40 -15.16 -24.25 18.15
CA ALA A 40 -16.60 -24.26 17.95
C ALA A 40 -17.05 -25.70 17.67
N MET A 41 -16.66 -26.61 18.56
CA MET A 41 -17.28 -27.92 18.69
C MET A 41 -17.46 -28.16 20.17
N LEU A 42 -18.65 -28.65 20.52
CA LEU A 42 -19.09 -29.00 21.87
C LEU A 42 -19.75 -27.83 22.61
N TRP A 43 -21.02 -27.60 22.30
CA TRP A 43 -22.15 -27.53 23.24
C TRP A 43 -23.42 -27.10 22.50
N CYS A 44 -24.09 -28.04 21.82
CA CYS A 44 -25.48 -27.89 21.40
C CYS A 44 -26.13 -29.28 21.36
N LEU A 45 -26.64 -29.75 22.51
CA LEU A 45 -27.47 -30.95 22.60
C LEU A 45 -28.74 -30.77 23.44
N VAL A 46 -29.35 -29.58 23.45
CA VAL A 46 -30.70 -29.45 24.01
C VAL A 46 -31.61 -28.62 23.11
N ALA A 47 -32.48 -29.35 22.41
CA ALA A 47 -33.82 -28.99 21.96
C ALA A 47 -34.01 -27.71 21.10
N GLY A 48 -34.30 -27.94 19.81
CA GLY A 48 -35.52 -27.40 19.20
C GLY A 48 -35.51 -25.94 18.74
N THR A 49 -35.39 -25.76 17.42
CA THR A 49 -36.03 -24.69 16.64
C THR A 49 -35.85 -23.25 17.16
N ILE A 50 -34.84 -22.55 16.65
CA ILE A 50 -35.00 -21.38 15.76
C ILE A 50 -33.62 -21.03 15.21
N PHE A 51 -33.57 -21.05 13.90
CA PHE A 51 -32.49 -20.64 13.02
C PHE A 51 -32.40 -19.11 13.03
N PHE A 52 -31.60 -18.52 13.92
CA PHE A 52 -31.20 -17.12 13.77
C PHE A 52 -29.89 -17.06 12.97
N LEU A 53 -30.07 -17.10 11.64
CA LEU A 53 -29.08 -16.61 10.69
C LEU A 53 -28.90 -15.10 10.90
N SER A 54 -28.03 -14.72 11.82
CA SER A 54 -27.37 -13.41 11.72
C SER A 54 -26.24 -13.57 10.69
N GLY A 55 -26.61 -13.67 9.41
CA GLY A 55 -25.63 -13.55 8.33
C GLY A 55 -24.91 -12.20 8.45
N PRO A 56 -23.62 -12.10 8.13
CA PRO A 56 -22.97 -10.80 8.01
C PRO A 56 -23.74 -9.99 6.97
N SER A 57 -24.19 -8.79 7.37
CA SER A 57 -24.80 -7.82 6.48
C SER A 57 -23.85 -7.55 5.33
N SER A 58 -24.05 -8.25 4.22
CA SER A 58 -23.47 -7.86 2.95
C SER A 58 -24.31 -6.68 2.50
N CYS A 59 -23.79 -5.46 2.66
CA CYS A 59 -24.21 -4.36 1.82
C CYS A 59 -23.67 -4.62 0.41
N THR A 60 -24.09 -5.71 -0.22
CA THR A 60 -23.91 -5.94 -1.66
C THR A 60 -24.97 -5.12 -2.36
N GLY A 61 -24.72 -3.81 -2.39
CA GLY A 61 -25.32 -2.88 -3.33
C GLY A 61 -24.33 -2.53 -4.43
N GLY A 62 -23.49 -3.49 -4.87
CA GLY A 62 -22.53 -3.28 -5.94
C GLY A 62 -23.01 -4.02 -7.18
N GLY A 63 -23.43 -3.28 -8.21
CA GLY A 63 -23.49 -3.85 -9.55
C GLY A 63 -22.12 -4.39 -9.95
N GLU A 64 -22.09 -5.29 -10.94
CA GLU A 64 -20.84 -5.81 -11.50
C GLU A 64 -19.85 -4.67 -11.78
N VAL A 65 -18.64 -4.77 -11.23
CA VAL A 65 -17.58 -3.80 -11.47
C VAL A 65 -17.07 -4.05 -12.90
N THR A 66 -17.31 -3.07 -13.77
CA THR A 66 -16.84 -3.13 -15.15
C THR A 66 -15.89 -1.98 -15.42
N TYR A 67 -14.93 -2.19 -16.31
CA TYR A 67 -13.98 -1.13 -16.65
C TYR A 67 -14.71 0.10 -17.19
N SER A 68 -15.59 -0.10 -18.17
CA SER A 68 -16.26 0.99 -18.89
C SER A 68 -17.24 1.79 -18.03
N LYS A 69 -17.97 1.14 -17.11
CA LYS A 69 -19.02 1.80 -16.31
C LYS A 69 -18.60 2.18 -14.90
N THR A 70 -17.56 1.55 -14.36
CA THR A 70 -17.13 1.77 -12.97
C THR A 70 -15.76 2.42 -12.93
N ILE A 71 -14.74 1.83 -13.57
CA ILE A 71 -13.35 2.29 -13.42
C ILE A 71 -13.06 3.53 -14.23
N GLN A 72 -13.40 3.55 -15.52
CA GLN A 72 -13.15 4.72 -16.37
C GLN A 72 -13.83 6.00 -15.84
N PRO A 73 -15.07 5.98 -15.34
CA PRO A 73 -15.67 7.15 -14.72
C PRO A 73 -14.96 7.65 -13.45
N ILE A 74 -14.31 6.77 -12.69
CA ILE A 74 -13.45 7.17 -11.55
C ILE A 74 -12.23 7.93 -12.07
N PHE A 75 -11.57 7.44 -13.11
CA PHE A 75 -10.42 8.13 -13.71
C PHE A 75 -10.81 9.47 -14.34
N ASN A 76 -11.92 9.53 -15.08
CA ASN A 76 -12.42 10.77 -15.68
C ASN A 76 -12.66 11.87 -14.64
N ARG A 77 -13.23 11.51 -13.48
CA ARG A 77 -13.57 12.46 -12.43
C ARG A 77 -12.35 12.94 -11.63
N ASN A 78 -11.37 12.07 -11.41
CA ASN A 78 -10.34 12.29 -10.40
C ASN A 78 -8.91 12.41 -10.97
N CYS A 79 -8.67 12.03 -12.22
CA CYS A 79 -7.30 11.87 -12.76
C CYS A 79 -7.10 12.45 -14.16
N ALA A 80 -8.05 12.18 -15.07
CA ALA A 80 -7.93 12.48 -16.49
C ALA A 80 -8.45 13.89 -16.83
N PHE A 81 -7.77 14.90 -16.30
CA PHE A 81 -8.07 16.30 -16.57
C PHE A 81 -6.80 17.12 -16.78
N GLY A 82 -6.98 18.31 -17.36
CA GLY A 82 -5.90 19.21 -17.75
C GLY A 82 -4.86 19.44 -16.67
N GLY A 83 -3.60 19.18 -17.00
CA GLY A 83 -2.46 19.35 -16.10
C GLY A 83 -2.14 18.13 -15.22
N CYS A 84 -2.84 17.01 -15.39
CA CYS A 84 -2.59 15.76 -14.66
C CYS A 84 -2.35 14.61 -15.66
N HIS A 85 -3.30 13.70 -15.80
CA HIS A 85 -3.19 12.51 -16.66
C HIS A 85 -4.13 12.60 -17.87
N ASP A 86 -4.20 13.76 -18.50
CA ASP A 86 -4.88 13.93 -19.79
C ASP A 86 -3.96 13.59 -20.98
N SER A 87 -4.53 13.47 -22.17
CA SER A 87 -3.79 13.15 -23.40
C SER A 87 -2.75 14.21 -23.78
N PHE A 88 -2.89 15.45 -23.29
CA PHE A 88 -1.94 16.52 -23.55
C PHE A 88 -0.78 16.57 -22.54
N THR A 89 -1.08 16.56 -21.25
CA THR A 89 -0.06 16.70 -20.19
C THR A 89 0.70 15.40 -20.00
N GLN A 90 -0.01 14.27 -20.02
CA GLN A 90 0.53 12.94 -19.79
C GLN A 90 1.54 12.90 -18.64
N ALA A 91 1.15 13.33 -17.44
CA ALA A 91 2.05 13.28 -16.29
C ALA A 91 2.57 11.85 -16.08
N ALA A 92 3.89 11.71 -15.91
CA ALA A 92 4.61 10.43 -15.91
C ALA A 92 4.38 9.58 -17.18
N GLY A 93 4.16 10.23 -18.33
CA GLY A 93 3.92 9.58 -19.62
C GLY A 93 2.62 8.76 -19.66
N LEU A 94 1.61 9.14 -18.89
CA LEU A 94 0.35 8.40 -18.76
C LEU A 94 -0.86 9.28 -19.10
N SER A 95 -1.66 8.83 -20.07
CA SER A 95 -3.02 9.31 -20.30
C SER A 95 -4.03 8.36 -19.66
N LEU A 96 -4.96 8.90 -18.88
CA LEU A 96 -6.09 8.17 -18.30
C LEU A 96 -7.42 8.57 -18.97
N GLU A 97 -7.37 9.25 -20.11
CA GLU A 97 -8.56 9.60 -20.88
C GLU A 97 -9.23 8.36 -21.48
N ALA A 98 -10.56 8.44 -21.59
CA ALA A 98 -11.36 7.37 -22.15
C ALA A 98 -10.95 7.11 -23.61
N GLY A 99 -10.66 5.85 -23.92
CA GLY A 99 -10.21 5.40 -25.25
C GLY A 99 -8.70 5.12 -25.33
N GLU A 100 -7.92 5.54 -24.35
CA GLU A 100 -6.46 5.31 -24.27
C GLU A 100 -6.08 4.57 -22.97
N SER A 101 -6.72 4.97 -21.87
CA SER A 101 -6.44 4.57 -20.50
C SER A 101 -6.20 3.07 -20.26
N TYR A 102 -7.02 2.18 -20.82
CA TYR A 102 -6.92 0.74 -20.54
C TYR A 102 -5.59 0.18 -21.06
N ASP A 103 -5.29 0.47 -22.32
CA ASP A 103 -4.09 -0.01 -23.02
C ASP A 103 -2.83 0.62 -22.46
N GLU A 104 -2.94 1.79 -21.82
CA GLU A 104 -1.85 2.50 -21.16
C GLU A 104 -1.53 1.97 -19.76
N ILE A 105 -2.43 1.22 -19.10
CA ILE A 105 -2.24 0.84 -17.68
C ILE A 105 -2.15 -0.65 -17.43
N VAL A 106 -2.90 -1.49 -18.14
CA VAL A 106 -2.99 -2.92 -17.83
C VAL A 106 -1.82 -3.67 -18.46
N ASN A 107 -1.00 -4.34 -17.63
CA ASN A 107 0.25 -4.99 -18.06
C ASN A 107 1.29 -4.03 -18.69
N VAL A 108 1.23 -2.74 -18.34
CA VAL A 108 2.18 -1.73 -18.84
C VAL A 108 3.16 -1.35 -17.73
N PRO A 109 4.49 -1.40 -17.96
CA PRO A 109 5.47 -0.98 -16.97
C PRO A 109 5.28 0.48 -16.53
N SER A 110 5.45 0.74 -15.23
CA SER A 110 5.56 2.11 -14.72
C SER A 110 6.86 2.75 -15.20
N THR A 111 6.86 4.07 -15.39
CA THR A 111 8.09 4.83 -15.68
C THR A 111 8.87 5.17 -14.41
N GLU A 112 8.28 4.99 -13.24
CA GLU A 112 8.84 5.41 -11.95
C GLU A 112 9.42 4.22 -11.16
N THR A 113 8.84 3.02 -11.30
CA THR A 113 9.26 1.82 -10.58
C THR A 113 9.30 0.59 -11.50
N ALA A 114 9.77 -0.55 -10.99
CA ALA A 114 9.82 -1.81 -11.70
C ALA A 114 8.45 -2.52 -11.81
N LEU A 115 7.44 -2.06 -11.07
CA LEU A 115 6.08 -2.59 -11.13
C LEU A 115 5.34 -2.15 -12.40
N ASN A 116 4.30 -2.90 -12.77
CA ASN A 116 3.33 -2.44 -13.76
C ASN A 116 2.43 -1.36 -13.17
N ARG A 117 1.88 -0.51 -14.05
CA ARG A 117 0.86 0.50 -13.69
C ARG A 117 -0.36 -0.20 -13.07
N ILE A 118 -0.87 -1.24 -13.71
CA ILE A 118 -1.81 -2.22 -13.17
C ILE A 118 -1.29 -3.63 -13.50
N GLU A 119 -1.12 -4.45 -12.46
CA GLU A 119 -0.83 -5.88 -12.55
C GLU A 119 -2.12 -6.67 -12.27
N PRO A 120 -2.69 -7.36 -13.27
CA PRO A 120 -3.91 -8.13 -13.09
C PRO A 120 -3.79 -9.15 -11.95
N ASN A 121 -4.84 -9.25 -11.12
CA ASN A 121 -4.96 -10.11 -9.94
C ASN A 121 -4.11 -9.69 -8.72
N PHE A 122 -3.23 -8.69 -8.84
CA PHE A 122 -2.29 -8.31 -7.78
C PHE A 122 -2.31 -6.80 -7.50
N PRO A 123 -3.26 -6.30 -6.67
CA PRO A 123 -3.33 -4.88 -6.29
C PRO A 123 -2.03 -4.36 -5.64
N GLU A 124 -1.37 -5.18 -4.84
CA GLU A 124 -0.10 -4.85 -4.17
C GLU A 124 1.10 -4.75 -5.12
N GLU A 125 0.97 -5.26 -6.34
CA GLU A 125 1.95 -5.13 -7.43
C GLU A 125 1.50 -4.11 -8.49
N SER A 126 0.36 -3.45 -8.27
CA SER A 126 -0.24 -2.46 -9.18
C SER A 126 0.10 -1.03 -8.75
N TYR A 127 1.07 -0.41 -9.41
CA TYR A 127 1.61 0.87 -8.94
C TYR A 127 0.58 2.02 -8.89
N LEU A 128 -0.38 2.08 -9.82
CA LEU A 128 -1.45 3.07 -9.78
C LEU A 128 -2.36 2.89 -8.55
N TYR A 129 -2.64 1.65 -8.15
CA TYR A 129 -3.40 1.37 -6.94
C TYR A 129 -2.64 1.86 -5.71
N LEU A 130 -1.34 1.57 -5.62
CA LEU A 130 -0.48 2.03 -4.53
C LEU A 130 -0.35 3.57 -4.47
N LYS A 131 -0.42 4.26 -5.61
CA LYS A 131 -0.47 5.72 -5.66
C LYS A 131 -1.74 6.27 -5.06
N VAL A 132 -2.88 5.62 -5.29
CA VAL A 132 -4.18 6.08 -4.76
C VAL A 132 -4.45 5.63 -3.32
N THR A 133 -3.78 4.59 -2.80
CA THR A 133 -3.85 4.23 -1.38
C THR A 133 -2.78 4.92 -0.52
N GLY A 134 -1.71 5.42 -1.16
CA GLY A 134 -0.57 6.04 -0.48
C GLY A 134 0.56 5.05 -0.16
N ASP A 135 0.39 3.77 -0.47
CA ASP A 135 1.38 2.73 -0.21
C ASP A 135 2.59 2.77 -1.16
N TYR A 136 2.56 3.61 -2.20
CA TYR A 136 3.67 3.81 -3.14
C TYR A 136 5.00 4.14 -2.44
N VAL A 137 4.96 4.74 -1.24
CA VAL A 137 6.15 5.08 -0.43
C VAL A 137 6.93 3.84 0.04
N ASN A 138 6.29 2.67 0.03
CA ASN A 138 6.91 1.40 0.44
C ASN A 138 7.53 0.65 -0.75
N VAL A 139 7.37 1.15 -1.97
CA VAL A 139 7.89 0.53 -3.19
C VAL A 139 9.28 1.10 -3.51
N PRO A 140 10.29 0.27 -3.83
CA PRO A 140 11.55 0.75 -4.36
C PRO A 140 11.36 1.59 -5.64
N GLY A 141 11.90 2.81 -5.65
CA GLY A 141 11.68 3.77 -6.74
C GLY A 141 10.28 4.41 -6.74
N GLY A 142 9.52 4.26 -5.65
CA GLY A 142 8.27 5.00 -5.50
C GLY A 142 8.52 6.51 -5.49
N GLU A 143 8.08 7.21 -6.55
CA GLU A 143 8.23 8.66 -6.68
C GLU A 143 6.99 9.43 -6.18
N GLY A 144 7.13 10.72 -5.95
CA GLY A 144 6.03 11.62 -5.54
C GLY A 144 6.06 12.03 -4.08
N THR A 145 5.31 13.10 -3.77
CA THR A 145 5.34 13.75 -2.44
C THR A 145 4.09 13.48 -1.60
N ALA A 146 3.00 13.04 -2.23
CA ALA A 146 1.73 12.73 -1.58
C ALA A 146 0.96 11.68 -2.38
N GLN A 147 -0.06 11.11 -1.74
CA GLN A 147 -1.04 10.21 -2.35
C GLN A 147 -1.74 10.90 -3.53
N MET A 148 -2.03 10.13 -4.59
CA MET A 148 -2.87 10.58 -5.70
C MET A 148 -4.35 10.48 -5.33
N PRO A 149 -5.20 11.45 -5.74
CA PRO A 149 -4.90 12.56 -6.64
C PRO A 149 -4.14 13.70 -5.94
N LEU A 150 -3.06 14.17 -6.57
CA LEU A 150 -2.21 15.21 -5.99
C LEU A 150 -2.97 16.53 -5.85
N ASN A 151 -2.92 17.15 -4.67
CA ASN A 151 -3.67 18.37 -4.33
C ASN A 151 -5.20 18.23 -4.47
N GLY A 152 -5.71 17.00 -4.59
CA GLY A 152 -7.14 16.69 -4.62
C GLY A 152 -7.62 16.04 -3.33
N GLN A 153 -8.92 15.75 -3.27
CA GLN A 153 -9.45 14.88 -2.25
C GLN A 153 -9.01 13.44 -2.56
N ALA A 154 -8.64 12.68 -1.53
CA ALA A 154 -8.45 11.23 -1.66
C ALA A 154 -9.73 10.59 -2.23
N LEU A 155 -9.56 9.50 -3.00
CA LEU A 155 -10.68 8.71 -3.50
C LEU A 155 -11.54 8.22 -2.33
N SER A 156 -12.84 8.06 -2.57
CA SER A 156 -13.73 7.44 -1.59
C SER A 156 -13.30 6.00 -1.34
N GLU A 157 -13.63 5.48 -0.17
CA GLU A 157 -13.39 4.06 0.16
C GLU A 157 -14.10 3.14 -0.85
N GLU A 158 -15.27 3.53 -1.33
CA GLU A 158 -16.00 2.81 -2.39
C GLU A 158 -15.26 2.81 -3.73
N ASP A 159 -14.72 3.95 -4.18
CA ASP A 159 -13.94 4.02 -5.42
C ASP A 159 -12.67 3.16 -5.33
N ILE A 160 -11.99 3.18 -4.18
CA ILE A 160 -10.80 2.33 -3.93
C ILE A 160 -11.17 0.85 -3.96
N MET A 161 -12.26 0.46 -3.29
CA MET A 161 -12.76 -0.93 -3.31
C MET A 161 -13.15 -1.38 -4.72
N ASN A 162 -13.76 -0.51 -5.53
CA ASN A 162 -14.10 -0.82 -6.91
C ASN A 162 -12.83 -1.06 -7.76
N ILE A 163 -11.81 -0.21 -7.62
CA ILE A 163 -10.53 -0.40 -8.32
C ILE A 163 -9.86 -1.71 -7.86
N GLU A 164 -9.81 -1.97 -6.55
CA GLU A 164 -9.23 -3.19 -6.00
C GLU A 164 -9.95 -4.44 -6.53
N THR A 165 -11.29 -4.44 -6.49
CA THR A 165 -12.13 -5.54 -7.00
C THR A 165 -11.85 -5.79 -8.47
N TRP A 166 -11.83 -4.74 -9.28
CA TRP A 166 -11.54 -4.86 -10.71
C TRP A 166 -10.15 -5.45 -10.98
N ILE A 167 -9.13 -5.04 -10.22
CA ILE A 167 -7.78 -5.62 -10.34
C ILE A 167 -7.80 -7.10 -9.94
N LEU A 168 -8.43 -7.44 -8.81
CA LEU A 168 -8.55 -8.81 -8.31
C LEU A 168 -9.29 -9.74 -9.30
N ASP A 169 -10.24 -9.20 -10.07
CA ASP A 169 -10.96 -9.92 -11.13
C ASP A 169 -10.14 -10.06 -12.42
N GLY A 170 -8.86 -9.70 -12.41
CA GLY A 170 -7.94 -9.80 -13.54
C GLY A 170 -7.95 -8.58 -14.46
N ALA A 171 -8.43 -7.43 -13.96
CA ALA A 171 -8.51 -6.16 -14.68
C ALA A 171 -9.18 -6.27 -16.08
N PRO A 172 -10.36 -6.89 -16.22
CA PRO A 172 -10.99 -7.10 -17.53
C PRO A 172 -11.40 -5.78 -18.19
N ASN A 173 -11.33 -5.73 -19.53
CA ASN A 173 -11.90 -4.65 -20.34
C ASN A 173 -13.36 -4.95 -20.73
N ASN A 174 -14.31 -4.63 -19.84
CA ASN A 174 -15.73 -4.97 -19.97
C ASN A 174 -16.70 -3.78 -19.80
#